data_AF-A0A532USN2-F1
#
_entry.id   AF-A0A532USN2-F1
#
_cell.length_a   1.000
_cell.length_b   1.000
_cell.length_c   1.000
_cell.angle_alpha   90.00
_cell.angle_beta   90.00
_cell.angle_gamma   90.00
#
_symmetry.space_group_name_H-M   'P 1'
#
loop_
_entity.id
_entity.type
_entity.pdbx_description
1 polymer ?
#
loop_
_entity_poly.entity_id
_entity_poly.type
_entity_poly.pdbx_seq_one_letter_code
_entity_poly.pdbx_strand_id
1 'polypeptide(L)'
;MESFGYSALCEGKGRSGHSAGWARPAVFLLESAVAKMPAHIDLVMSGQSKAAEVSYNRQTDNRRDYALAKRRHVEHFHLIYLLACVHNCVRIRQRNGLVKVKGGQQDMALEQRDLSRMLETAIVAARLAGQRAMEEINYLKVSVKNDTELVTQADTRCQEIIIDRIKETYPDHGFIAEEGVDGRIFKQSPRGQDMLWWVIDPIDGTNNFAHRMLFFTVSVAVMHEGEPIVGVIFEPATDSMFTAVKDGDAQLNDRRITASEEAMDKFASVGLESHFEGGAPGWACEIMQRTRFRNLGTTALQLAYVAKGSMVATIANTPKLWDIAAGVVINRAAEAVITDWQGGKIFPVDLDSYDGHKFQIIAANQKVHGEVVELLRH
;
A
#
# COMPACT_ATOMS: atom_id res chain seq x y z
N MET A 1 46.19 38.96 17.49
CA MET A 1 45.35 39.44 16.38
C MET A 1 44.02 38.72 16.53
N GLU A 2 43.27 39.14 17.56
CA GLU A 2 41.98 39.87 17.47
C GLU A 2 40.84 38.90 17.12
N SER A 3 39.92 38.41 17.96
CA SER A 3 39.16 38.85 19.16
C SER A 3 38.15 39.99 18.98
N PHE A 4 36.93 39.74 19.50
CA PHE A 4 35.76 40.62 19.76
C PHE A 4 34.70 40.71 18.64
N GLY A 5 33.39 40.77 18.92
CA GLY A 5 32.69 40.87 20.21
C GLY A 5 31.17 41.04 20.03
N TYR A 6 30.43 40.66 21.08
CA TYR A 6 29.01 40.93 21.31
C TYR A 6 28.80 42.39 21.78
N SER A 7 27.74 43.07 21.31
CA SER A 7 26.88 44.04 22.04
C SER A 7 25.79 44.53 21.07
N ALA A 8 24.47 44.44 21.33
CA ALA A 8 23.65 45.06 22.38
C ALA A 8 23.64 46.60 22.33
N LEU A 9 22.61 47.17 21.71
CA LEU A 9 22.12 48.52 21.99
C LEU A 9 20.58 48.50 22.05
N CYS A 10 20.09 48.71 23.27
CA CYS A 10 18.72 49.12 23.60
C CYS A 10 18.72 50.64 23.84
N GLU A 11 17.56 51.26 23.59
CA GLU A 11 17.01 52.56 24.06
C GLU A 11 16.52 53.43 22.88
N GLY A 12 15.28 53.93 22.80
CA GLY A 12 14.17 53.83 23.74
C GLY A 12 12.85 54.44 23.21
N LYS A 13 11.77 53.99 23.87
CA LYS A 13 10.50 54.66 24.25
C LYS A 13 9.71 55.50 23.23
N GLY A 14 8.48 55.04 22.97
CA GLY A 14 7.33 55.87 22.56
C GLY A 14 6.02 55.08 22.52
N ARG A 15 5.06 55.44 23.38
CA ARG A 15 3.82 54.71 23.72
C ARG A 15 2.75 54.61 22.62
N SER A 16 1.98 53.52 22.69
CA SER A 16 0.50 53.37 22.66
C SER A 16 0.13 52.16 21.79
N GLY A 17 -0.25 51.02 22.35
CA GLY A 17 -1.59 50.76 22.85
C GLY A 17 -2.42 50.10 21.75
N HIS A 18 -2.63 48.78 21.80
CA HIS A 18 -3.89 48.07 21.50
C HIS A 18 -3.65 46.55 21.53
N SER A 19 -4.54 45.88 22.25
CA SER A 19 -4.70 44.45 22.41
C SER A 19 -5.12 43.75 21.11
N ALA A 20 -4.52 42.61 20.78
CA ALA A 20 -5.22 41.48 20.14
C ALA A 20 -4.31 40.25 20.10
N GLY A 21 -4.73 39.19 20.81
CA GLY A 21 -4.15 37.86 20.67
C GLY A 21 -4.55 37.24 19.33
N TRP A 22 -3.57 36.66 18.63
CA TRP A 22 -3.82 35.92 17.39
C TRP A 22 -4.18 34.48 17.72
N ALA A 23 -5.47 34.18 17.54
CA ALA A 23 -6.00 32.84 17.42
C ALA A 23 -5.70 32.26 16.03
N ARG A 24 -5.63 30.92 15.99
CA ARG A 24 -5.50 30.01 14.84
C ARG A 24 -6.44 30.31 13.66
N PRO A 25 -6.06 29.98 12.41
CA PRO A 25 -7.02 29.74 11.35
C PRO A 25 -6.92 28.29 10.82
N ALA A 26 -7.91 27.47 11.17
CA ALA A 26 -8.17 26.17 10.53
C ALA A 26 -9.66 25.83 10.60
N VAL A 27 -10.53 26.73 10.12
CA VAL A 27 -11.94 26.45 9.85
C VAL A 27 -12.40 27.37 8.72
N PHE A 28 -12.12 27.00 7.47
CA PHE A 28 -12.76 27.57 6.28
C PHE A 28 -12.52 26.62 5.11
N LEU A 29 -13.21 25.46 5.10
CA LEU A 29 -13.30 24.57 3.93
C LEU A 29 -14.44 23.53 4.04
N LEU A 30 -15.48 23.79 4.85
CA LEU A 30 -16.55 22.81 5.11
C LEU A 30 -17.98 23.29 4.76
N GLU A 31 -18.17 24.48 4.21
CA GLU A 31 -19.52 24.97 3.85
C GLU A 31 -19.86 24.91 2.35
N SER A 32 -18.96 24.48 1.46
CA SER A 32 -19.24 24.49 0.01
C SER A 32 -19.69 23.15 -0.60
N ALA A 33 -19.84 22.07 0.19
CA ALA A 33 -20.16 20.74 -0.33
C ALA A 33 -21.63 20.29 -0.14
N VAL A 34 -22.47 21.07 0.57
CA VAL A 34 -23.87 20.67 0.88
C VAL A 34 -24.90 21.27 -0.09
N ALA A 35 -24.50 22.12 -1.03
CA ALA A 35 -25.45 22.88 -1.87
C ALA A 35 -25.82 22.29 -3.24
N LYS A 36 -25.42 21.04 -3.58
CA LYS A 36 -25.75 20.45 -4.90
C LYS A 36 -26.05 18.95 -4.83
N MET A 37 -27.26 18.58 -4.43
CA MET A 37 -27.89 17.32 -4.82
C MET A 37 -29.39 17.54 -5.08
N PRO A 38 -29.97 16.96 -6.15
CA PRO A 38 -31.39 17.07 -6.44
C PRO A 38 -32.22 16.26 -5.45
N ALA A 39 -33.26 16.88 -4.90
CA ALA A 39 -34.28 16.24 -4.09
C ALA A 39 -35.11 15.29 -4.96
N HIS A 40 -35.14 14.00 -4.63
CA HIS A 40 -36.28 13.08 -4.77
C HIS A 40 -35.81 11.64 -4.45
N ILE A 41 -35.89 11.25 -3.18
CA ILE A 41 -36.04 9.85 -2.78
C ILE A 41 -37.01 9.86 -1.59
N ASP A 42 -38.28 9.54 -1.85
CA ASP A 42 -39.24 9.19 -0.81
C ASP A 42 -38.94 7.77 -0.33
N LEU A 43 -38.46 7.66 0.91
CA LEU A 43 -38.34 6.39 1.61
C LEU A 43 -39.29 6.42 2.80
N VAL A 44 -40.47 5.84 2.58
CA VAL A 44 -41.45 5.53 3.61
C VAL A 44 -40.85 4.49 4.54
N MET A 45 -40.47 4.91 5.74
CA MET A 45 -40.21 4.03 6.87
C MET A 45 -41.07 4.50 8.05
N SER A 46 -42.22 3.85 8.17
CA SER A 46 -43.08 3.89 9.35
C SER A 46 -42.35 3.29 10.55
N GLY A 47 -42.36 3.99 11.69
CA GLY A 47 -42.12 3.34 12.99
C GLY A 47 -41.08 4.02 13.86
N GLN A 48 -41.53 5.01 14.63
CA GLN A 48 -40.99 5.45 15.92
C GLN A 48 -39.48 5.67 16.03
N SER A 49 -39.05 6.92 15.82
CA SER A 49 -37.97 7.49 16.62
C SER A 49 -38.42 8.86 17.15
N LYS A 50 -38.54 8.96 18.47
CA LYS A 50 -38.72 10.25 19.15
C LYS A 50 -37.48 11.08 18.88
N ALA A 51 -37.62 12.18 18.17
CA ALA A 51 -36.60 13.22 18.11
C ALA A 51 -36.40 13.75 19.54
N ALA A 52 -35.24 13.46 20.12
CA ALA A 52 -34.80 14.15 21.33
C ALA A 52 -34.23 15.50 20.89
N GLU A 53 -35.01 16.57 21.07
CA GLU A 53 -34.46 17.92 21.10
C GLU A 53 -33.47 18.01 22.28
N VAL A 54 -32.18 18.13 21.98
CA VAL A 54 -31.17 18.44 22.98
C VAL A 54 -31.01 19.95 23.02
N SER A 55 -31.73 20.59 23.94
CA SER A 55 -31.46 21.97 24.36
C SER A 55 -30.11 22.01 25.07
N TYR A 56 -29.13 22.68 24.46
CA TYR A 56 -27.78 22.83 25.02
C TYR A 56 -27.80 23.84 26.17
N ASN A 57 -27.88 23.36 27.42
CA ASN A 57 -27.74 24.22 28.59
C ASN A 57 -26.25 24.32 28.97
N ARG A 58 -25.75 25.55 29.03
CA ARG A 58 -24.33 25.89 29.10
C ARG A 58 -23.85 25.86 30.55
N GLN A 59 -23.97 24.73 31.24
CA GLN A 59 -23.44 24.56 32.61
C GLN A 59 -23.44 23.07 33.01
N THR A 60 -22.40 22.33 32.61
CA THR A 60 -21.71 21.27 33.39
C THR A 60 -20.63 20.66 32.51
N ASP A 61 -19.37 20.86 32.90
CA ASP A 61 -18.18 20.24 32.33
C ASP A 61 -18.09 18.78 32.82
N ASN A 62 -18.31 17.79 31.95
CA ASN A 62 -18.05 16.40 32.28
C ASN A 62 -17.48 15.65 31.07
N ARG A 63 -16.17 15.36 31.12
CA ARG A 63 -15.36 14.75 30.04
C ARG A 63 -15.81 13.35 29.59
N ARG A 64 -16.74 12.69 30.30
CA ARG A 64 -17.25 11.35 29.95
C ARG A 64 -18.32 11.37 28.86
N ASP A 65 -19.18 12.39 28.81
CA ASP A 65 -20.28 12.44 27.82
C ASP A 65 -19.78 12.80 26.42
N TYR A 66 -18.68 13.57 26.33
CA TYR A 66 -18.02 13.88 25.05
C TYR A 66 -17.40 12.63 24.40
N ALA A 67 -16.86 11.71 25.20
CA ALA A 67 -16.26 10.47 24.70
C ALA A 67 -17.31 9.46 24.21
N LEU A 68 -18.48 9.41 24.85
CA LEU A 68 -19.61 8.57 24.46
C LEU A 68 -20.31 9.09 23.19
N ALA A 69 -20.47 10.41 23.05
CA ALA A 69 -20.98 11.02 21.82
C ALA A 69 -20.02 10.81 20.63
N LYS A 70 -18.70 10.88 20.87
CA LYS A 70 -17.68 10.65 19.83
C LYS A 70 -17.63 9.18 19.38
N ARG A 71 -17.78 8.21 20.29
CA ARG A 71 -17.87 6.78 19.94
C ARG A 71 -19.09 6.46 19.06
N ARG A 72 -20.27 6.97 19.41
CA ARG A 72 -21.51 6.69 18.65
C ARG A 72 -21.55 7.37 17.27
N HIS A 73 -20.92 8.53 17.11
CA HIS A 73 -20.79 9.19 15.80
C HIS A 73 -19.80 8.49 14.86
N VAL A 74 -18.73 7.88 15.40
CA VAL A 74 -17.76 7.12 14.60
C VAL A 74 -18.37 5.82 14.09
N GLU A 75 -19.19 5.13 14.91
CA GLU A 75 -19.84 3.87 14.51
C GLU A 75 -20.90 4.06 13.41
N HIS A 76 -21.69 5.14 13.44
CA HIS A 76 -22.69 5.42 12.39
C HIS A 76 -22.07 5.90 11.07
N PHE A 77 -20.96 6.63 11.11
CA PHE A 77 -20.23 7.02 9.89
C PHE A 77 -19.58 5.81 9.21
N HIS A 78 -19.07 4.85 9.98
CA HIS A 78 -18.48 3.62 9.41
C HIS A 78 -19.51 2.77 8.67
N LEU A 79 -20.74 2.64 9.18
CA LEU A 79 -21.77 1.83 8.53
C LEU A 79 -22.24 2.42 7.19
N ILE A 80 -22.35 3.75 7.11
CA ILE A 80 -22.76 4.47 5.90
C ILE A 80 -21.63 4.46 4.86
N TYR A 81 -20.36 4.56 5.28
CA TYR A 81 -19.21 4.48 4.37
C TYR A 81 -19.00 3.06 3.82
N LEU A 82 -19.16 2.03 4.65
CA LEU A 82 -19.13 0.62 4.22
C LEU A 82 -20.23 0.32 3.18
N LEU A 83 -21.44 0.84 3.37
CA LEU A 83 -22.53 0.66 2.40
C LEU A 83 -22.32 1.44 1.10
N ALA A 84 -21.71 2.63 1.15
CA ALA A 84 -21.39 3.43 -0.04
C ALA A 84 -20.24 2.85 -0.88
N CYS A 85 -19.22 2.27 -0.25
CA CYS A 85 -18.11 1.60 -0.95
C CYS A 85 -18.55 0.30 -1.62
N VAL A 86 -19.44 -0.49 -1.01
CA VAL A 86 -19.96 -1.73 -1.61
C VAL A 86 -20.86 -1.43 -2.83
N HIS A 87 -21.59 -0.30 -2.83
CA HIS A 87 -22.48 0.05 -3.96
C HIS A 87 -21.78 0.63 -5.19
N ASN A 88 -20.59 1.23 -5.04
CA ASN A 88 -19.83 1.76 -6.18
C ASN A 88 -18.87 0.75 -6.83
N CYS A 89 -18.76 -0.46 -6.29
CA CYS A 89 -17.75 -1.44 -6.69
C CYS A 89 -18.10 -2.29 -7.93
N VAL A 90 -19.24 -2.11 -8.59
CA VAL A 90 -19.64 -3.02 -9.69
C VAL A 90 -20.22 -2.29 -10.88
N ARG A 91 -19.40 -2.08 -11.91
CA ARG A 91 -19.86 -1.91 -13.29
C ARG A 91 -18.85 -2.45 -14.31
N ILE A 92 -18.71 -3.77 -14.36
CA ILE A 92 -17.97 -4.45 -15.44
C ILE A 92 -18.89 -4.58 -16.66
N ARG A 93 -18.50 -3.99 -17.80
CA ARG A 93 -19.15 -4.17 -19.11
C ARG A 93 -18.61 -5.46 -19.75
N GLN A 94 -19.42 -6.51 -19.80
CA GLN A 94 -19.09 -7.73 -20.56
C GLN A 94 -19.47 -7.59 -22.04
N ARG A 95 -18.56 -7.98 -22.95
CA ARG A 95 -18.84 -8.28 -24.35
C ARG A 95 -18.93 -9.80 -24.48
N ASN A 96 -20.13 -10.33 -24.69
CA ASN A 96 -20.34 -11.77 -24.91
C ASN A 96 -20.10 -12.15 -26.38
N GLY A 97 -19.04 -12.91 -26.64
CA GLY A 97 -18.87 -13.71 -27.85
C GLY A 97 -18.91 -15.19 -27.47
N LEU A 98 -19.91 -15.93 -27.96
CA LEU A 98 -20.06 -17.37 -27.74
C LEU A 98 -19.13 -18.15 -28.68
N VAL A 99 -18.23 -18.96 -28.12
CA VAL A 99 -17.50 -20.00 -28.86
C VAL A 99 -17.82 -21.35 -28.21
N LYS A 100 -18.31 -22.31 -29.02
CA LYS A 100 -18.48 -23.71 -28.61
C LYS A 100 -17.19 -24.47 -28.88
N VAL A 101 -16.68 -25.20 -27.88
CA VAL A 101 -15.64 -26.24 -28.08
C VAL A 101 -16.08 -27.53 -27.39
N LYS A 102 -15.89 -28.65 -28.10
CA LYS A 102 -16.19 -30.03 -27.67
C LYS A 102 -15.12 -30.54 -26.70
N GLY A 103 -15.54 -31.44 -25.82
CA GLY A 103 -14.80 -31.91 -24.65
C GLY A 103 -13.50 -32.69 -24.90
N GLY A 104 -12.65 -32.57 -23.89
CA GLY A 104 -11.39 -33.23 -23.57
C GLY A 104 -11.02 -32.74 -22.16
N GLN A 105 -10.39 -33.58 -21.33
CA GLN A 105 -10.12 -33.36 -19.89
C GLN A 105 -9.91 -31.88 -19.50
N GLN A 106 -10.73 -31.38 -18.57
CA GLN A 106 -10.62 -30.03 -18.03
C GLN A 106 -9.38 -29.92 -17.14
N ASP A 107 -8.25 -29.54 -17.71
CA ASP A 107 -7.35 -28.62 -17.00
C ASP A 107 -8.20 -27.37 -16.71
N MET A 108 -8.61 -27.18 -15.45
CA MET A 108 -9.38 -26.01 -15.07
C MET A 108 -8.44 -24.79 -15.05
N ALA A 109 -8.21 -24.21 -16.23
CA ALA A 109 -7.56 -22.91 -16.32
C ALA A 109 -8.37 -21.90 -15.50
N LEU A 110 -7.74 -21.26 -14.52
CA LEU A 110 -8.35 -20.21 -13.70
C LEU A 110 -8.98 -19.15 -14.61
N GLU A 111 -10.28 -18.92 -14.48
CA GLU A 111 -10.97 -17.94 -15.30
C GLU A 111 -10.72 -16.52 -14.79
N GLN A 112 -10.86 -15.52 -15.66
CA GLN A 112 -10.75 -14.11 -15.27
C GLN A 112 -11.69 -13.72 -14.11
N ARG A 113 -12.83 -14.42 -14.02
CA ARG A 113 -13.79 -14.24 -12.94
C ARG A 113 -13.23 -14.67 -11.58
N ASP A 114 -12.45 -15.73 -11.54
CA ASP A 114 -11.83 -16.22 -10.31
C ASP A 114 -10.73 -15.27 -9.84
N LEU A 115 -9.91 -14.78 -10.79
CA LEU A 115 -8.92 -13.73 -10.50
C LEU A 115 -9.57 -12.48 -9.93
N SER A 116 -10.70 -12.07 -10.49
CA SER A 116 -11.45 -10.88 -10.03
C SER A 116 -11.97 -11.04 -8.61
N ARG A 117 -12.51 -12.22 -8.26
CA ARG A 117 -12.97 -12.53 -6.90
C ARG A 117 -11.82 -12.54 -5.90
N MET A 118 -10.69 -13.14 -6.26
CA MET A 118 -9.49 -13.12 -5.42
C MET A 118 -8.97 -11.70 -5.22
N LEU A 119 -8.99 -10.88 -6.28
CA LEU A 119 -8.64 -9.46 -6.20
C LEU A 119 -9.54 -8.70 -5.22
N GLU A 120 -10.86 -8.88 -5.30
CA GLU A 120 -11.81 -8.24 -4.37
C GLU A 120 -11.51 -8.62 -2.91
N THR A 121 -11.27 -9.90 -2.63
CA THR A 121 -10.85 -10.37 -1.29
C THR A 121 -9.54 -9.73 -0.85
N ALA A 122 -8.54 -9.67 -1.73
CA ALA A 122 -7.23 -9.06 -1.45
C ALA A 122 -7.35 -7.57 -1.11
N ILE A 123 -8.16 -6.81 -1.87
CA ILE A 123 -8.42 -5.38 -1.65
C ILE A 123 -9.03 -5.15 -0.27
N VAL A 124 -10.04 -5.95 0.10
CA VAL A 124 -10.70 -5.83 1.42
C VAL A 124 -9.72 -6.17 2.54
N ALA A 125 -8.96 -7.26 2.40
CA ALA A 125 -7.96 -7.67 3.39
C ALA A 125 -6.88 -6.60 3.60
N ALA A 126 -6.30 -6.09 2.51
CA ALA A 126 -5.27 -5.04 2.56
C ALA A 126 -5.80 -3.75 3.19
N ARG A 127 -7.03 -3.34 2.86
CA ARG A 127 -7.66 -2.14 3.43
C ARG A 127 -7.88 -2.26 4.94
N LEU A 128 -8.37 -3.40 5.41
CA LEU A 128 -8.58 -3.65 6.85
C LEU A 128 -7.26 -3.62 7.62
N ALA A 129 -6.23 -4.27 7.11
CA ALA A 129 -4.90 -4.24 7.72
C ALA A 129 -4.28 -2.85 7.71
N GLY A 130 -4.33 -2.13 6.58
CA GLY A 130 -3.78 -0.79 6.48
C GLY A 130 -4.47 0.22 7.40
N GLN A 131 -5.81 0.10 7.56
CA GLN A 131 -6.54 0.88 8.56
C GLN A 131 -6.04 0.58 9.97
N ARG A 132 -5.86 -0.70 10.31
CA ARG A 132 -5.33 -1.08 11.62
C ARG A 132 -3.92 -0.54 11.85
N ALA A 133 -3.03 -0.66 10.86
CA ALA A 133 -1.69 -0.11 10.93
C ALA A 133 -1.70 1.41 11.22
N MET A 134 -2.58 2.17 10.55
CA MET A 134 -2.74 3.61 10.79
C MET A 134 -3.28 3.95 12.19
N GLU A 135 -4.13 3.12 12.77
CA GLU A 135 -4.58 3.28 14.16
C GLU A 135 -3.44 3.08 15.17
N GLU A 136 -2.51 2.20 14.84
CA GLU A 136 -1.44 1.75 15.74
C GLU A 136 -0.13 2.53 15.61
N ILE A 137 0.11 3.21 14.48
CA ILE A 137 1.37 3.91 14.19
C ILE A 137 1.80 4.92 15.28
N ASN A 138 0.85 5.44 16.05
CA ASN A 138 1.15 6.37 17.15
C ASN A 138 1.43 5.68 18.50
N TYR A 139 1.13 4.39 18.65
CA TYR A 139 1.16 3.65 19.92
C TYR A 139 2.10 2.43 19.88
N LEU A 140 3.16 2.52 19.07
CA LEU A 140 4.03 1.41 18.73
C LEU A 140 4.77 0.83 19.94
N LYS A 141 4.75 -0.49 20.02
CA LYS A 141 5.73 -1.29 20.74
C LYS A 141 6.63 -1.95 19.70
N VAL A 142 7.86 -1.46 19.60
CA VAL A 142 8.85 -1.95 18.64
C VAL A 142 9.68 -3.04 19.32
N SER A 143 9.89 -4.14 18.60
CA SER A 143 10.80 -5.23 18.96
C SER A 143 11.80 -5.45 17.83
N VAL A 144 12.95 -6.03 18.16
CA VAL A 144 13.98 -6.40 17.19
C VAL A 144 13.77 -7.87 16.81
N LYS A 145 13.59 -8.16 15.52
CA LYS A 145 13.36 -9.51 14.96
C LYS A 145 14.68 -10.26 14.77
N ASN A 146 15.72 -9.55 14.32
CA ASN A 146 17.11 -9.98 14.23
C ASN A 146 18.02 -8.73 14.26
N ASP A 147 19.35 -8.89 14.24
CA ASP A 147 20.33 -7.77 14.36
C ASP A 147 20.12 -6.60 13.38
N THR A 148 19.30 -6.77 12.34
CA THR A 148 19.05 -5.77 11.28
C THR A 148 17.58 -5.45 11.00
N GLU A 149 16.62 -6.18 11.58
CA GLU A 149 15.20 -6.13 11.19
C GLU A 149 14.33 -5.83 12.41
N LEU A 150 13.49 -4.79 12.29
CA LEU A 150 12.49 -4.46 13.29
C LEU A 150 11.18 -5.17 12.98
N VAL A 151 10.43 -5.52 14.01
CA VAL A 151 9.05 -5.98 13.91
C VAL A 151 8.23 -5.31 15.00
N THR A 152 6.99 -4.96 14.69
CA THR A 152 6.06 -4.41 15.67
C THR A 152 4.92 -5.37 15.94
N GLN A 153 4.23 -5.17 17.06
CA GLN A 153 2.97 -5.89 17.32
C GLN A 153 1.88 -5.58 16.28
N ALA A 154 2.05 -4.54 15.47
CA ALA A 154 1.12 -4.20 14.40
C ALA A 154 1.28 -5.15 13.21
N ASP A 155 2.51 -5.57 12.88
CA ASP A 155 2.79 -6.49 11.77
C ASP A 155 2.03 -7.81 11.96
N THR A 156 2.18 -8.45 13.13
CA THR A 156 1.46 -9.69 13.48
C THR A 156 -0.06 -9.52 13.42
N ARG A 157 -0.60 -8.43 13.99
CA ARG A 157 -2.05 -8.17 13.99
C ARG A 157 -2.60 -7.91 12.59
N CYS A 158 -1.85 -7.18 11.75
CA CYS A 158 -2.22 -6.94 10.36
C CYS A 158 -2.20 -8.24 9.55
N GLN A 159 -1.19 -9.09 9.76
CA GLN A 159 -1.12 -10.41 9.13
C GLN A 159 -2.32 -11.30 9.51
N GLU A 160 -2.68 -11.36 10.80
CA GLU A 160 -3.86 -12.09 11.28
C GLU A 160 -5.14 -11.61 10.59
N ILE A 161 -5.36 -10.29 10.51
CA ILE A 161 -6.51 -9.70 9.83
C ILE A 161 -6.58 -10.13 8.36
N ILE A 162 -5.44 -10.11 7.65
CA ILE A 162 -5.39 -10.48 6.23
C ILE A 162 -5.70 -11.96 6.06
N ILE A 163 -5.03 -12.83 6.83
CA ILE A 163 -5.19 -14.28 6.76
C ILE A 163 -6.63 -14.69 7.11
N ASP A 164 -7.20 -14.13 8.17
CA ASP A 164 -8.58 -14.45 8.58
C ASP A 164 -9.58 -14.04 7.51
N ARG A 165 -9.44 -12.83 6.95
CA ARG A 165 -10.31 -12.36 5.85
C ARG A 165 -10.23 -13.26 4.63
N ILE A 166 -9.04 -13.73 4.27
CA ILE A 166 -8.86 -14.64 3.14
C ILE A 166 -9.48 -16.00 3.45
N LYS A 167 -9.25 -16.56 4.65
CA LYS A 167 -9.76 -17.89 5.06
C LYS A 167 -11.28 -17.97 5.11
N GLU A 168 -11.98 -16.87 5.34
CA GLU A 168 -13.45 -16.80 5.24
C GLU A 168 -13.96 -17.25 3.86
N THR A 169 -13.20 -16.96 2.79
CA THR A 169 -13.59 -17.29 1.40
C THR A 169 -12.80 -18.46 0.83
N TYR A 170 -11.52 -18.58 1.21
CA TYR A 170 -10.57 -19.55 0.64
C TYR A 170 -9.89 -20.37 1.76
N PRO A 171 -10.62 -21.22 2.49
CA PRO A 171 -10.10 -21.95 3.65
C PRO A 171 -9.01 -22.97 3.32
N ASP A 172 -8.91 -23.38 2.06
CA ASP A 172 -7.96 -24.40 1.59
C ASP A 172 -6.75 -23.82 0.86
N HIS A 173 -6.68 -22.49 0.63
CA HIS A 173 -5.49 -21.91 0.02
C HIS A 173 -4.30 -21.89 1.00
N GLY A 174 -3.10 -21.87 0.45
CA GLY A 174 -1.85 -21.76 1.17
C GLY A 174 -1.49 -20.32 1.48
N PHE A 175 -0.54 -20.13 2.38
CA PHE A 175 -0.05 -18.82 2.82
C PHE A 175 1.47 -18.84 2.94
N ILE A 176 2.12 -17.79 2.43
CA ILE A 176 3.50 -17.42 2.73
C ILE A 176 3.43 -15.98 3.22
N ALA A 177 3.91 -15.71 4.42
CA ALA A 177 3.90 -14.36 4.98
C ALA A 177 5.15 -14.08 5.81
N GLU A 178 5.44 -12.81 5.99
CA GLU A 178 6.67 -12.36 6.63
C GLU A 178 6.79 -12.76 8.11
N GLU A 179 5.69 -12.72 8.85
CA GLU A 179 5.72 -12.79 10.32
C GLU A 179 5.37 -14.20 10.83
N GLY A 180 6.40 -15.05 10.92
CA GLY A 180 6.33 -16.35 11.58
C GLY A 180 6.90 -16.35 13.00
N VAL A 181 6.84 -17.52 13.64
CA VAL A 181 7.33 -17.72 15.01
C VAL A 181 8.86 -17.70 15.03
N ASP A 182 9.45 -17.11 16.08
CA ASP A 182 10.89 -17.03 16.30
C ASP A 182 11.68 -16.39 15.13
N GLY A 183 11.06 -15.40 14.46
CA GLY A 183 11.69 -14.66 13.35
C GLY A 183 11.79 -15.45 12.04
N ARG A 184 11.15 -16.62 11.95
CA ARG A 184 11.02 -17.39 10.71
C ARG A 184 9.88 -16.85 9.85
N ILE A 185 9.82 -17.29 8.61
CA ILE A 185 8.67 -17.00 7.73
C ILE A 185 7.44 -17.77 8.23
N PHE A 186 6.26 -17.18 8.05
CA PHE A 186 5.00 -17.92 8.20
C PHE A 186 4.72 -18.69 6.91
N LYS A 187 4.50 -20.00 7.01
CA LYS A 187 4.17 -20.83 5.86
C LYS A 187 3.10 -21.86 6.22
N GLN A 188 2.04 -21.90 5.44
CA GLN A 188 0.97 -22.88 5.54
C GLN A 188 0.69 -23.41 4.14
N SER A 189 0.96 -24.68 3.88
CA SER A 189 0.71 -25.27 2.56
C SER A 189 -0.77 -25.30 2.19
N PRO A 190 -1.12 -25.13 0.90
CA PRO A 190 -2.47 -25.28 0.41
C PRO A 190 -2.97 -26.71 0.59
N ARG A 191 -4.28 -26.84 0.62
CA ARG A 191 -5.03 -28.09 0.55
C ARG A 191 -5.88 -28.03 -0.72
N GLY A 192 -6.10 -29.16 -1.39
CA GLY A 192 -6.89 -29.19 -2.63
C GLY A 192 -6.02 -29.25 -3.89
N GLN A 193 -6.64 -29.06 -5.06
CA GLN A 193 -6.03 -29.40 -6.35
C GLN A 193 -5.31 -28.22 -7.01
N ASP A 194 -5.83 -26.99 -6.87
CA ASP A 194 -5.32 -25.81 -7.60
C ASP A 194 -4.05 -25.20 -6.99
N MET A 195 -3.58 -25.71 -5.84
CA MET A 195 -2.35 -25.30 -5.15
C MET A 195 -2.10 -23.77 -5.14
N LEU A 196 -3.14 -23.00 -4.81
CA LEU A 196 -3.08 -21.54 -4.73
C LEU A 196 -2.43 -21.07 -3.43
N TRP A 197 -1.55 -20.08 -3.54
CA TRP A 197 -0.87 -19.47 -2.39
C TRP A 197 -1.15 -17.98 -2.30
N TRP A 198 -1.42 -17.49 -1.09
CA TRP A 198 -1.43 -16.07 -0.77
C TRP A 198 -0.07 -15.68 -0.22
N VAL A 199 0.58 -14.70 -0.84
CA VAL A 199 1.85 -14.14 -0.38
C VAL A 199 1.57 -12.76 0.22
N ILE A 200 1.96 -12.55 1.47
CA ILE A 200 1.54 -11.40 2.27
C ILE A 200 2.73 -10.72 2.93
N ASP A 201 2.85 -9.41 2.71
CA ASP A 201 3.56 -8.50 3.61
C ASP A 201 2.53 -7.62 4.33
N PRO A 202 2.36 -7.79 5.65
CA PRO A 202 1.39 -7.00 6.41
C PRO A 202 1.77 -5.53 6.54
N ILE A 203 3.06 -5.18 6.53
CA ILE A 203 3.60 -3.81 6.63
C ILE A 203 4.97 -3.76 5.93
N ASP A 204 4.98 -3.62 4.60
CA ASP A 204 6.22 -3.37 3.86
C ASP A 204 6.71 -1.96 4.20
N GLY A 205 7.96 -1.89 4.68
CA GLY A 205 8.53 -0.69 5.27
C GLY A 205 8.36 -0.63 6.79
N THR A 206 8.46 -1.76 7.49
CA THR A 206 8.40 -1.84 8.97
C THR A 206 9.34 -0.85 9.67
N ASN A 207 10.53 -0.58 9.11
CA ASN A 207 11.43 0.46 9.64
C ASN A 207 10.81 1.86 9.57
N ASN A 208 10.23 2.24 8.42
CA ASN A 208 9.49 3.49 8.30
C ASN A 208 8.35 3.54 9.31
N PHE A 209 7.58 2.47 9.40
CA PHE A 209 6.47 2.34 10.34
C PHE A 209 6.92 2.51 11.81
N ALA A 210 7.98 1.83 12.23
CA ALA A 210 8.60 1.93 13.56
C ALA A 210 9.03 3.36 13.91
N HIS A 211 9.49 4.11 12.89
CA HIS A 211 9.87 5.52 13.01
C HIS A 211 8.72 6.50 12.77
N ARG A 212 7.48 6.02 12.62
CA ARG A 212 6.27 6.81 12.34
C ARG A 212 6.33 7.58 11.02
N MET A 213 7.16 7.12 10.09
CA MET A 213 7.14 7.57 8.71
C MET A 213 5.96 6.93 8.00
N LEU A 214 5.23 7.73 7.24
CA LEU A 214 3.98 7.32 6.57
C LEU A 214 4.21 6.57 5.25
N PHE A 215 5.46 6.22 4.95
CA PHE A 215 5.85 5.47 3.75
C PHE A 215 5.90 3.98 4.08
N PHE A 216 4.74 3.33 4.08
CA PHE A 216 4.62 1.89 4.24
C PHE A 216 3.41 1.40 3.46
N THR A 217 3.39 0.10 3.14
CA THR A 217 2.27 -0.50 2.39
C THR A 217 1.83 -1.82 2.99
N VAL A 218 0.63 -2.25 2.62
CA VAL A 218 0.21 -3.64 2.76
C VAL A 218 0.30 -4.28 1.38
N SER A 219 1.05 -5.37 1.26
CA SER A 219 1.24 -6.12 0.01
C SER A 219 0.54 -7.47 0.10
N VAL A 220 -0.33 -7.78 -0.86
CA VAL A 220 -1.03 -9.07 -0.94
C VAL A 220 -1.00 -9.55 -2.38
N ALA A 221 -0.49 -10.75 -2.60
CA ALA A 221 -0.48 -11.40 -3.90
C ALA A 221 -1.09 -12.79 -3.85
N VAL A 222 -1.60 -13.26 -4.98
CA VAL A 222 -1.96 -14.66 -5.19
C VAL A 222 -1.00 -15.28 -6.20
N MET A 223 -0.48 -16.45 -5.88
CA MET A 223 0.40 -17.25 -6.72
C MET A 223 -0.29 -18.53 -7.16
N HIS A 224 -0.06 -18.92 -8.42
CA HIS A 224 -0.46 -20.20 -8.99
C HIS A 224 0.72 -20.79 -9.76
N GLU A 225 1.10 -22.02 -9.46
CA GLU A 225 2.26 -22.71 -10.10
C GLU A 225 3.55 -21.87 -10.06
N GLY A 226 3.78 -21.18 -8.95
CA GLY A 226 4.96 -20.34 -8.78
C GLY A 226 4.91 -18.99 -9.51
N GLU A 227 3.85 -18.65 -10.23
CA GLU A 227 3.67 -17.35 -10.88
C GLU A 227 2.67 -16.46 -10.14
N PRO A 228 2.95 -15.15 -9.99
CA PRO A 228 2.00 -14.23 -9.40
C PRO A 228 0.88 -13.91 -10.40
N ILE A 229 -0.38 -14.06 -9.97
CA ILE A 229 -1.58 -13.93 -10.82
C ILE A 229 -2.55 -12.84 -10.36
N VAL A 230 -2.46 -12.41 -9.10
CA VAL A 230 -3.21 -11.27 -8.55
C VAL A 230 -2.25 -10.48 -7.66
N GLY A 231 -2.30 -9.15 -7.73
CA GLY A 231 -1.49 -8.27 -6.89
C GLY A 231 -2.27 -7.08 -6.36
N VAL A 232 -2.11 -6.80 -5.07
CA VAL A 232 -2.62 -5.62 -4.37
C VAL A 232 -1.48 -5.00 -3.57
N ILE A 233 -1.25 -3.71 -3.75
CA ILE A 233 -0.39 -2.89 -2.89
C ILE A 233 -1.23 -1.72 -2.39
N PHE A 234 -1.40 -1.60 -1.08
CA PHE A 234 -2.16 -0.52 -0.47
C PHE A 234 -1.24 0.40 0.32
N GLU A 235 -1.16 1.68 -0.05
CA GLU A 235 -0.49 2.74 0.73
C GLU A 235 -1.53 3.45 1.60
N PRO A 236 -1.60 3.17 2.92
CA PRO A 236 -2.70 3.65 3.75
C PRO A 236 -2.69 5.17 3.96
N ALA A 237 -1.49 5.77 3.98
CA ALA A 237 -1.31 7.20 4.23
C ALA A 237 -1.93 8.10 3.16
N THR A 238 -1.98 7.61 1.92
CA THR A 238 -2.52 8.35 0.76
C THR A 238 -3.85 7.78 0.27
N ASP A 239 -4.35 6.70 0.90
CA ASP A 239 -5.46 5.88 0.43
C ASP A 239 -5.28 5.46 -1.05
N SER A 240 -4.06 5.04 -1.40
CA SER A 240 -3.72 4.58 -2.75
C SER A 240 -3.76 3.06 -2.82
N MET A 241 -4.72 2.53 -3.56
CA MET A 241 -4.90 1.10 -3.82
C MET A 241 -4.43 0.76 -5.23
N PHE A 242 -3.26 0.12 -5.33
CA PHE A 242 -2.69 -0.37 -6.57
C PHE A 242 -3.10 -1.84 -6.78
N THR A 243 -3.63 -2.16 -7.94
CA THR A 243 -4.18 -3.49 -8.22
C THR A 243 -3.86 -3.96 -9.63
N ALA A 244 -3.70 -5.26 -9.78
CA ALA A 244 -3.67 -5.91 -11.08
C ALA A 244 -4.02 -7.40 -10.94
N VAL A 245 -4.48 -7.98 -12.04
CA VAL A 245 -4.60 -9.42 -12.23
C VAL A 245 -3.84 -9.79 -13.50
N LYS A 246 -3.43 -11.06 -13.61
CA LYS A 246 -2.80 -11.59 -14.82
C LYS A 246 -3.68 -11.28 -16.04
N ASP A 247 -3.04 -10.85 -17.13
CA ASP A 247 -3.65 -10.47 -18.40
C ASP A 247 -4.74 -9.37 -18.29
N GLY A 248 -4.77 -8.63 -17.17
CA GLY A 248 -5.63 -7.47 -16.95
C GLY A 248 -4.87 -6.13 -16.97
N ASP A 249 -5.58 -5.05 -16.68
CA ASP A 249 -5.00 -3.70 -16.54
C ASP A 249 -4.46 -3.47 -15.12
N ALA A 250 -3.34 -2.76 -15.01
CA ALA A 250 -2.89 -2.18 -13.75
C ALA A 250 -3.75 -0.95 -13.41
N GLN A 251 -4.17 -0.83 -12.15
CA GLN A 251 -5.04 0.24 -11.68
C GLN A 251 -4.53 0.89 -10.41
N LEU A 252 -4.84 2.17 -10.24
CA LEU A 252 -4.73 2.94 -9.01
C LEU A 252 -6.11 3.53 -8.69
N ASN A 253 -6.72 3.10 -7.59
CA ASN A 253 -8.06 3.52 -7.18
C ASN A 253 -9.07 3.43 -8.35
N ASP A 254 -9.15 2.25 -8.96
CA ASP A 254 -10.03 1.89 -10.08
C ASP A 254 -9.77 2.66 -11.39
N ARG A 255 -8.63 3.34 -11.51
CA ARG A 255 -8.20 4.03 -12.73
C ARG A 255 -6.98 3.35 -13.32
N ARG A 256 -7.02 3.05 -14.61
CA ARG A 256 -5.88 2.48 -15.35
C ARG A 256 -4.64 3.35 -15.18
N ILE A 257 -3.51 2.70 -14.92
CA ILE A 257 -2.18 3.31 -14.88
C ILE A 257 -1.25 2.61 -15.88
N THR A 258 -0.19 3.29 -16.29
CA THR A 258 0.88 2.73 -17.11
C THR A 258 2.21 3.33 -16.67
N ALA A 259 3.29 2.59 -16.90
CA ALA A 259 4.64 3.06 -16.67
C ALA A 259 4.97 4.25 -17.59
N SER A 260 5.97 5.04 -17.20
CA SER A 260 6.38 6.21 -18.00
C SER A 260 7.12 5.77 -19.26
N GLU A 261 7.21 6.64 -20.27
CA GLU A 261 8.08 6.44 -21.45
C GLU A 261 9.33 7.34 -21.41
N GLU A 262 9.58 7.96 -20.25
CA GLU A 262 10.69 8.88 -20.03
C GLU A 262 12.04 8.16 -20.04
N ALA A 263 13.08 8.87 -20.49
CA ALA A 263 14.46 8.38 -20.43
C ALA A 263 15.05 8.57 -19.02
N MET A 264 16.14 7.89 -18.73
CA MET A 264 16.88 8.08 -17.48
C MET A 264 17.82 9.29 -17.57
N ASP A 265 17.29 10.46 -17.18
CA ASP A 265 18.01 11.74 -17.16
C ASP A 265 17.97 12.44 -15.78
N LYS A 266 18.49 13.67 -15.72
CA LYS A 266 18.62 14.46 -14.48
C LYS A 266 17.30 14.88 -13.82
N PHE A 267 16.18 14.73 -14.52
CA PHE A 267 14.83 15.02 -14.01
C PHE A 267 14.09 13.73 -13.62
N ALA A 268 14.44 12.61 -14.25
CA ALA A 268 13.86 11.31 -13.94
C ALA A 268 14.09 10.89 -12.49
N SER A 269 13.09 10.25 -11.88
CA SER A 269 13.20 9.67 -10.54
C SER A 269 13.51 8.18 -10.63
N VAL A 270 14.54 7.74 -9.90
CA VAL A 270 14.95 6.33 -9.80
C VAL A 270 14.97 5.91 -8.33
N GLY A 271 14.29 4.82 -8.01
CA GLY A 271 14.27 4.20 -6.69
C GLY A 271 15.50 3.30 -6.48
N LEU A 272 16.28 3.47 -5.41
CA LEU A 272 17.25 2.46 -4.99
C LEU A 272 17.05 2.10 -3.52
N GLU A 273 17.26 0.83 -3.20
CA GLU A 273 17.39 0.36 -1.82
C GLU A 273 18.72 0.77 -1.17
N SER A 274 18.79 0.61 0.15
CA SER A 274 19.98 0.89 0.97
C SER A 274 20.65 -0.41 1.44
N HIS A 275 21.76 -0.29 2.17
CA HIS A 275 22.50 -1.42 2.76
C HIS A 275 23.15 -2.37 1.73
N PHE A 276 23.86 -1.80 0.76
CA PHE A 276 24.77 -2.58 -0.08
C PHE A 276 25.97 -3.09 0.76
N GLU A 277 26.25 -4.39 0.67
CA GLU A 277 27.43 -4.97 1.27
C GLU A 277 28.70 -4.36 0.65
N GLY A 278 29.65 -3.93 1.49
CA GLY A 278 30.90 -3.33 1.01
C GLY A 278 30.82 -1.85 0.59
N GLY A 279 29.67 -1.19 0.79
CA GLY A 279 29.47 0.22 0.47
C GLY A 279 28.68 0.45 -0.82
N ALA A 280 28.43 1.72 -1.17
CA ALA A 280 27.65 2.05 -2.34
C ALA A 280 28.37 1.59 -3.62
N PRO A 281 27.76 0.72 -4.46
CA PRO A 281 28.38 0.25 -5.67
C PRO A 281 28.51 1.37 -6.72
N GLY A 282 29.43 1.19 -7.67
CA GLY A 282 29.71 2.19 -8.71
C GLY A 282 28.47 2.56 -9.52
N TRP A 283 27.68 1.57 -9.94
CA TRP A 283 26.43 1.79 -10.67
C TRP A 283 25.41 2.62 -9.87
N ALA A 284 25.33 2.43 -8.55
CA ALA A 284 24.42 3.20 -7.70
C ALA A 284 24.87 4.66 -7.61
N CYS A 285 26.18 4.88 -7.46
CA CYS A 285 26.77 6.22 -7.51
C CYS A 285 26.49 6.90 -8.85
N GLU A 286 26.60 6.18 -9.97
CA GLU A 286 26.31 6.71 -11.29
C GLU A 286 24.83 7.12 -11.43
N ILE A 287 23.89 6.27 -11.03
CA ILE A 287 22.46 6.60 -11.04
C ILE A 287 22.17 7.85 -10.19
N MET A 288 22.77 7.94 -9.00
CA MET A 288 22.62 9.09 -8.11
C MET A 288 23.19 10.39 -8.71
N GLN A 289 24.23 10.31 -9.52
CA GLN A 289 24.79 11.47 -10.23
C GLN A 289 23.93 11.88 -11.42
N ARG A 290 23.31 10.91 -12.10
CA ARG A 290 22.56 11.12 -13.35
C ARG A 290 21.11 11.50 -13.15
N THR A 291 20.49 11.14 -12.02
CA THR A 291 19.03 11.18 -11.84
C THR A 291 18.63 11.80 -10.51
N ARG A 292 17.31 11.91 -10.28
CA ARG A 292 16.75 12.19 -8.96
C ARG A 292 16.55 10.89 -8.19
N PHE A 293 17.58 10.50 -7.44
CA PHE A 293 17.51 9.38 -6.52
C PHE A 293 16.35 9.50 -5.51
N ARG A 294 15.68 8.38 -5.26
CA ARG A 294 14.70 8.18 -4.19
C ARG A 294 15.02 6.87 -3.49
N ASN A 295 14.84 6.85 -2.17
CA ASN A 295 14.68 5.61 -1.41
C ASN A 295 13.43 5.82 -0.57
N LEU A 296 12.38 5.05 -0.84
CA LEU A 296 11.12 5.18 -0.11
C LEU A 296 11.09 4.33 1.17
N GLY A 297 12.06 3.44 1.37
CA GLY A 297 12.11 2.51 2.49
C GLY A 297 11.05 1.40 2.45
N THR A 298 10.47 1.14 1.28
CA THR A 298 9.45 0.10 1.02
C THR A 298 9.61 -0.36 -0.43
N THR A 299 9.83 -1.65 -0.65
CA THR A 299 10.07 -2.19 -1.99
C THR A 299 8.78 -2.20 -2.81
N ALA A 300 7.67 -2.61 -2.21
CA ALA A 300 6.37 -2.66 -2.88
C ALA A 300 5.92 -1.26 -3.32
N LEU A 301 6.13 -0.22 -2.51
CA LEU A 301 5.78 1.15 -2.90
C LEU A 301 6.64 1.65 -4.07
N GLN A 302 7.94 1.33 -4.10
CA GLN A 302 8.80 1.68 -5.24
C GLN A 302 8.31 1.00 -6.52
N LEU A 303 7.95 -0.29 -6.45
CA LEU A 303 7.36 -1.03 -7.57
C LEU A 303 6.03 -0.40 -8.04
N ALA A 304 5.15 -0.01 -7.13
CA ALA A 304 3.90 0.68 -7.45
C ALA A 304 4.14 2.05 -8.11
N TYR A 305 5.21 2.75 -7.72
CA TYR A 305 5.55 4.07 -8.26
C TYR A 305 6.17 3.98 -9.67
N VAL A 306 6.87 2.89 -9.99
CA VAL A 306 7.25 2.57 -11.38
C VAL A 306 6.01 2.28 -12.22
N ALA A 307 5.12 1.41 -11.74
CA ALA A 307 3.90 1.05 -12.46
C ALA A 307 2.95 2.23 -12.74
N LYS A 308 2.92 3.25 -11.86
CA LYS A 308 2.14 4.48 -12.09
C LYS A 308 2.88 5.56 -12.89
N GLY A 309 4.08 5.24 -13.39
CA GLY A 309 4.91 6.14 -14.20
C GLY A 309 5.53 7.31 -13.46
N SER A 310 5.59 7.27 -12.12
CA SER A 310 6.22 8.33 -11.32
C SER A 310 7.72 8.12 -11.08
N MET A 311 8.20 6.90 -11.27
CA MET A 311 9.62 6.55 -11.33
C MET A 311 9.89 5.83 -12.65
N VAL A 312 11.04 6.10 -13.26
CA VAL A 312 11.43 5.41 -14.52
C VAL A 312 12.02 4.04 -14.26
N ALA A 313 12.58 3.84 -13.06
CA ALA A 313 13.15 2.58 -12.61
C ALA A 313 13.20 2.50 -11.08
N THR A 314 13.25 1.28 -10.57
CA THR A 314 13.71 0.95 -9.22
C THR A 314 14.62 -0.26 -9.24
N ILE A 315 15.63 -0.26 -8.38
CA ILE A 315 16.58 -1.36 -8.19
C ILE A 315 16.54 -1.78 -6.73
N ALA A 316 16.26 -3.07 -6.50
CA ALA A 316 16.14 -3.67 -5.19
C ALA A 316 17.14 -4.85 -5.07
N ASN A 317 17.86 -4.91 -3.96
CA ASN A 317 19.01 -5.81 -3.77
C ASN A 317 18.77 -6.93 -2.78
N THR A 318 17.83 -6.76 -1.84
CA THR A 318 17.53 -7.76 -0.82
C THR A 318 16.05 -8.02 -0.51
N PRO A 319 15.08 -7.74 -1.40
CA PRO A 319 13.69 -8.04 -1.09
C PRO A 319 13.42 -9.55 -1.04
N LYS A 320 12.41 -9.94 -0.29
CA LYS A 320 11.87 -11.29 -0.19
C LYS A 320 10.64 -11.42 -1.11
N LEU A 321 10.03 -12.60 -1.16
CA LEU A 321 8.93 -12.89 -2.09
C LEU A 321 7.71 -11.99 -1.86
N TRP A 322 7.39 -11.68 -0.61
CA TRP A 322 6.24 -10.86 -0.23
C TRP A 322 6.39 -9.37 -0.59
N ASP A 323 7.62 -8.88 -0.65
CA ASP A 323 7.95 -7.51 -1.07
C ASP A 323 7.70 -7.29 -2.57
N ILE A 324 7.83 -8.35 -3.39
CA ILE A 324 7.84 -8.23 -4.86
C ILE A 324 6.63 -8.85 -5.55
N ALA A 325 6.00 -9.89 -4.99
CA ALA A 325 5.02 -10.71 -5.71
C ALA A 325 3.85 -9.87 -6.26
N ALA A 326 3.27 -8.98 -5.45
CA ALA A 326 2.18 -8.11 -5.88
C ALA A 326 2.67 -7.09 -6.92
N GLY A 327 3.82 -6.48 -6.66
CA GLY A 327 4.42 -5.46 -7.52
C GLY A 327 4.79 -6.00 -8.91
N VAL A 328 5.12 -7.28 -9.03
CA VAL A 328 5.43 -7.93 -10.31
C VAL A 328 4.21 -7.99 -11.22
N VAL A 329 3.04 -8.42 -10.73
CA VAL A 329 1.81 -8.45 -11.52
C VAL A 329 1.42 -7.04 -11.94
N ILE A 330 1.51 -6.09 -11.01
CA ILE A 330 1.16 -4.68 -11.24
C ILE A 330 2.07 -4.05 -12.30
N ASN A 331 3.39 -4.27 -12.24
CA ASN A 331 4.32 -3.73 -13.23
C ASN A 331 4.13 -4.36 -14.61
N ARG A 332 3.94 -5.68 -14.69
CA ARG A 332 3.65 -6.37 -15.97
C ARG A 332 2.38 -5.82 -16.63
N ALA A 333 1.31 -5.63 -15.84
CA ALA A 333 0.04 -5.08 -16.32
C ALA A 333 0.11 -3.56 -16.63
N ALA A 334 1.11 -2.86 -16.10
CA ALA A 334 1.39 -1.44 -16.39
C ALA A 334 2.42 -1.26 -17.52
N GLU A 335 2.71 -2.31 -18.30
CA GLU A 335 3.65 -2.28 -19.43
C GLU A 335 5.12 -1.99 -19.04
N ALA A 336 5.46 -2.07 -17.75
CA ALA A 336 6.83 -2.05 -17.25
C ALA A 336 7.52 -3.41 -17.40
N VAL A 337 8.85 -3.39 -17.44
CA VAL A 337 9.71 -4.58 -17.49
C VAL A 337 10.27 -4.84 -16.10
N ILE A 338 10.14 -6.08 -15.63
CA ILE A 338 10.66 -6.53 -14.34
C ILE A 338 11.44 -7.83 -14.48
N THR A 339 12.70 -7.81 -14.02
CA THR A 339 13.67 -8.91 -14.17
C THR A 339 14.56 -9.03 -12.95
N ASP A 340 15.36 -10.08 -12.89
CA ASP A 340 16.54 -10.08 -12.03
C ASP A 340 17.58 -9.03 -12.51
N TRP A 341 18.68 -8.90 -11.77
CA TRP A 341 19.79 -7.99 -12.10
C TRP A 341 20.54 -8.35 -13.38
N GLN A 342 20.42 -9.59 -13.88
CA GLN A 342 21.04 -10.04 -15.12
C GLN A 342 20.11 -9.84 -16.34
N GLY A 343 18.87 -9.41 -16.12
CA GLY A 343 17.83 -9.30 -17.15
C GLY A 343 17.02 -10.58 -17.37
N GLY A 344 17.18 -11.58 -16.50
CA GLY A 344 16.47 -12.85 -16.50
C GLY A 344 15.10 -12.81 -15.82
N LYS A 345 14.35 -13.91 -15.95
CA LYS A 345 13.03 -14.05 -15.33
C LYS A 345 13.17 -14.38 -13.84
N ILE A 346 12.33 -13.74 -13.02
CA ILE A 346 12.26 -13.99 -11.56
C ILE A 346 11.37 -15.20 -11.23
N PHE A 347 10.31 -15.40 -12.03
CA PHE A 347 9.29 -16.43 -11.82
C PHE A 347 9.31 -17.45 -12.97
N PRO A 348 8.88 -18.71 -12.74
CA PRO A 348 8.21 -19.22 -11.53
C PRO A 348 9.16 -19.44 -10.33
N VAL A 349 8.62 -19.30 -9.11
CA VAL A 349 9.30 -19.65 -7.86
C VAL A 349 8.74 -20.96 -7.32
N ASP A 350 9.61 -21.85 -6.84
CA ASP A 350 9.18 -23.05 -6.10
C ASP A 350 8.65 -22.66 -4.71
N LEU A 351 7.32 -22.57 -4.60
CA LEU A 351 6.63 -22.13 -3.39
C LEU A 351 6.69 -23.16 -2.27
N ASP A 352 6.86 -24.45 -2.57
CA ASP A 352 6.94 -25.51 -1.56
C ASP A 352 8.30 -25.50 -0.86
N SER A 353 9.38 -25.19 -1.59
CA SER A 353 10.72 -25.05 -1.01
C SER A 353 11.09 -23.63 -0.57
N TYR A 354 10.30 -22.61 -0.92
CA TYR A 354 10.57 -21.22 -0.51
C TYR A 354 10.70 -21.08 1.02
N ASP A 355 11.84 -20.54 1.45
CA ASP A 355 12.28 -20.45 2.85
C ASP A 355 12.66 -19.02 3.27
N GLY A 356 12.34 -18.02 2.44
CA GLY A 356 12.65 -16.62 2.71
C GLY A 356 13.94 -16.12 2.07
N HIS A 357 14.50 -16.84 1.09
CA HIS A 357 15.62 -16.31 0.32
C HIS A 357 15.25 -14.99 -0.37
N LYS A 358 16.27 -14.15 -0.53
CA LYS A 358 16.18 -12.81 -1.09
C LYS A 358 16.33 -12.85 -2.60
N PHE A 359 15.75 -11.85 -3.25
CA PHE A 359 15.83 -11.61 -4.67
C PHE A 359 16.68 -10.36 -4.93
N GLN A 360 17.12 -10.23 -6.17
CA GLN A 360 17.71 -9.02 -6.72
C GLN A 360 16.90 -8.68 -7.95
N ILE A 361 16.22 -7.53 -7.95
CA ILE A 361 15.30 -7.18 -9.03
C ILE A 361 15.56 -5.78 -9.59
N ILE A 362 15.20 -5.63 -10.86
CA ILE A 362 15.04 -4.35 -11.54
C ILE A 362 13.59 -4.29 -12.00
N ALA A 363 12.89 -3.20 -11.69
CA ALA A 363 11.65 -2.84 -12.38
C ALA A 363 11.83 -1.48 -13.03
N ALA A 364 11.59 -1.38 -14.32
CA ALA A 364 11.78 -0.15 -15.06
C ALA A 364 10.80 -0.06 -16.22
N ASN A 365 10.62 1.14 -16.77
CA ASN A 365 9.93 1.27 -18.04
C ASN A 365 10.73 0.60 -19.18
N GLN A 366 10.06 0.36 -20.31
CA GLN A 366 10.65 -0.35 -21.46
C GLN A 366 11.91 0.35 -22.01
N LYS A 367 11.99 1.67 -21.89
CA LYS A 367 13.09 2.48 -22.44
C LYS A 367 14.35 2.42 -21.58
N VAL A 368 14.18 2.33 -20.26
CA VAL A 368 15.27 2.43 -19.27
C VAL A 368 15.77 1.06 -18.82
N HIS A 369 14.94 0.01 -18.89
CA HIS A 369 15.27 -1.31 -18.37
C HIS A 369 16.61 -1.87 -18.86
N GLY A 370 16.83 -1.91 -20.17
CA GLY A 370 18.07 -2.44 -20.74
C GLY A 370 19.32 -1.65 -20.32
N GLU A 371 19.19 -0.33 -20.17
CA GLU A 371 20.28 0.52 -19.70
C GLU A 371 20.66 0.20 -18.25
N VAL A 372 19.68 0.00 -17.38
CA VAL A 372 19.92 -0.37 -15.97
C VAL A 372 20.57 -1.75 -15.87
N VAL A 373 20.15 -2.72 -16.69
CA VAL A 373 20.79 -4.05 -16.72
C VAL A 373 22.27 -3.94 -17.11
N GLU A 374 22.63 -3.14 -18.10
CA GLU A 374 24.04 -2.94 -18.46
C GLU A 374 24.84 -2.26 -17.34
N LEU A 375 24.26 -1.27 -16.66
CA LEU A 375 24.91 -0.60 -15.53
C LEU A 375 25.24 -1.58 -14.39
N LEU A 376 24.35 -2.55 -14.12
CA LEU A 376 24.55 -3.52 -13.05
C LEU A 376 25.56 -4.63 -13.38
N ARG A 377 25.98 -4.77 -14.64
CA ARG A 377 27.02 -5.74 -15.06
C ARG A 377 28.45 -5.23 -14.83
N HIS A 378 28.61 -3.93 -14.64
CA HIS A 378 29.89 -3.23 -14.45
C HIS A 378 30.08 -2.83 -12.99
#